data_AF-A0A0F9AJ86-F1
#
_entry.id   AF-A0A0F9AJ86-F1
#
_cell.length_a   1.000
_cell.length_b   1.000
_cell.length_c   1.000
_cell.angle_alpha   90.00
_cell.angle_beta   90.00
_cell.angle_gamma   90.00
#
_symmetry.space_group_name_H-M   'P 1'
#
loop_
_entity.id
_entity.type
_entity.pdbx_description
1 polymer ?
#
loop_
_entity_poly.entity_id
_entity_poly.type
_entity_poly.pdbx_seq_one_letter_code
_entity_poly.pdbx_strand_id
1 'polypeptide(L)' 'MSSRLIKKIIIAEPSEIIREGLSNILTNREYEIMFVNSLDEISNYKNYYPIDVILVNPV' A
#
# COMPACT_ATOMS: atom_id res chain seq x y z
N MET A 1 13.33 12.85 20.84
CA MET A 1 13.58 11.96 19.69
C MET A 1 12.35 12.02 18.81
N SER A 2 12.45 12.57 17.59
CA SER A 2 11.31 12.60 16.67
C SER A 2 11.12 11.20 16.11
N SER A 3 9.98 10.56 16.40
CA SER A 3 9.60 9.32 15.74
C SER A 3 9.44 9.62 14.25
N ARG A 4 10.31 9.08 13.40
CA ARG A 4 10.18 9.21 11.94
C ARG A 4 8.81 8.64 11.55
N LEU A 5 7.93 9.49 11.04
CA LEU A 5 6.58 9.08 10.65
C LEU A 5 6.71 8.20 9.39
N ILE A 6 6.42 6.92 9.52
CA ILE A 6 6.37 5.99 8.38
C ILE A 6 5.01 6.16 7.73
N LYS A 7 4.99 6.53 6.44
CA LYS A 7 3.76 6.68 5.67
C LYS A 7 3.22 5.30 5.28
N LYS A 8 1.93 5.06 5.49
CA LYS A 8 1.28 3.79 5.17
C LYS A 8 0.53 3.89 3.86
N ILE A 9 0.85 3.01 2.92
CA ILE A 9 0.26 2.94 1.59
C ILE A 9 -0.41 1.57 1.42
N ILE A 10 -1.65 1.56 0.94
CA ILE A 10 -2.29 0.34 0.45
C ILE A 10 -2.47 0.42 -1.06
N ILE A 11 -2.18 -0.69 -1.74
CA ILE A 11 -2.22 -0.79 -3.21
C ILE A 11 -3.13 -1.96 -3.58
N ALA A 12 -4.29 -1.66 -4.16
CA ALA A 12 -5.17 -2.65 -4.76
C ALA A 12 -4.78 -2.87 -6.23
N GLU A 13 -4.02 -3.92 -6.49
CA GLU A 13 -3.46 -4.23 -7.80
C GLU A 13 -3.39 -5.76 -7.92
N PRO A 14 -4.24 -6.44 -8.70
CA PRO A 14 -4.19 -7.90 -8.84
C PRO A 14 -3.01 -8.40 -9.69
N SER A 15 -2.43 -7.56 -10.55
CA SER A 15 -1.38 -7.96 -11.47
C SER A 15 -0.01 -8.10 -10.78
N GLU A 16 0.52 -9.32 -10.75
CA GLU A 16 1.82 -9.61 -10.12
C GLU A 16 2.97 -8.80 -10.73
N ILE A 17 3.00 -8.64 -12.06
CA ILE A 17 4.06 -7.87 -12.73
C ILE A 17 4.00 -6.38 -12.40
N ILE A 18 2.80 -5.83 -12.20
CA ILE A 18 2.64 -4.43 -11.76
C ILE A 18 3.04 -4.29 -10.30
N ARG A 19 2.69 -5.26 -9.43
CA ARG A 19 3.13 -5.27 -8.02
C ARG A 19 4.65 -5.28 -7.90
N GLU A 20 5.32 -6.11 -8.69
CA GLU A 20 6.78 -6.17 -8.71
C GLU A 20 7.37 -4.83 -9.14
N GLY A 21 6.85 -4.25 -10.23
CA GLY A 21 7.25 -2.92 -10.70
C GLY A 21 7.07 -1.83 -9.64
N LEU A 22 5.90 -1.78 -8.99
CA LEU A 22 5.62 -0.83 -7.91
C LEU A 22 6.52 -1.05 -6.71
N SER A 23 6.82 -2.30 -6.33
CA SER A 23 7.73 -2.63 -5.23
C SER A 23 9.16 -2.15 -5.51
N ASN A 24 9.61 -2.26 -6.76
CA ASN A 24 10.91 -1.78 -7.21
C ASN A 24 10.99 -0.24 -7.29
N ILE A 25 9.87 0.44 -7.52
CA ILE A 25 9.81 1.92 -7.50
C ILE A 25 9.71 2.45 -6.07
N LEU A 26 8.94 1.78 -5.22
CA LEU A 26 8.58 2.23 -3.89
C LEU A 26 9.46 1.64 -2.77
N THR A 27 10.67 1.15 -3.10
CA THR A 27 11.59 0.43 -2.19
C THR A 27 12.19 1.31 -1.07
N ASN A 28 11.63 2.51 -0.83
CA ASN A 28 12.14 3.50 0.09
C ASN A 28 11.66 3.24 1.53
N ARG A 29 12.56 3.41 2.52
CA ARG A 29 12.32 3.06 3.94
C ARG A 29 11.36 3.99 4.70
N GLU A 30 10.79 4.97 4.01
CA GLU A 30 9.83 5.92 4.59
C GLU A 30 8.37 5.48 4.43
N TYR A 31 8.14 4.34 3.76
CA TYR A 31 6.83 3.81 3.48
C TYR A 31 6.67 2.38 4.01
N GLU A 32 5.48 2.09 4.53
CA GLU A 32 4.99 0.73 4.76
C GLU A 32 3.92 0.45 3.70
N ILE A 33 4.15 -0.56 2.86
CA ILE A 33 3.31 -0.85 1.70
C ILE A 33 2.59 -2.18 1.91
N MET A 34 1.28 -2.17 1.72
CA MET A 34 0.43 -3.34 1.75
C MET A 34 -0.21 -3.54 0.37
N PHE A 35 -0.04 -4.73 -0.21
CA PHE A 35 -0.67 -5.10 -1.48
C PHE A 35 -1.92 -5.93 -1.21
N VAL A 36 -2.98 -5.64 -1.95
CA VAL A 36 -4.24 -6.41 -1.97
C VAL A 36 -4.65 -6.68 -3.42
N ASN A 37 -5.47 -7.71 -3.66
CA ASN A 37 -5.90 -8.04 -5.04
C ASN A 37 -7.13 -7.26 -5.48
N SER A 38 -7.87 -6.67 -4.54
CA SER A 38 -9.16 -6.04 -4.81
C SER A 38 -9.44 -4.88 -3.86
N LEU A 39 -10.38 -4.01 -4.26
CA LEU A 39 -10.90 -2.94 -3.40
C LEU A 39 -11.58 -3.50 -2.14
N ASP A 40 -12.27 -4.63 -2.25
CA ASP A 40 -12.99 -5.23 -1.13
C ASP A 40 -12.03 -5.66 -0.01
N GLU A 41 -10.84 -6.14 -0.35
CA GLU A 41 -9.79 -6.50 0.61
C GLU A 41 -9.29 -5.30 1.44
N ILE A 42 -9.39 -4.06 0.94
CA ILE A 42 -9.02 -2.85 1.70
C ILE A 42 -9.88 -2.73 2.97
N SER A 43 -11.13 -3.22 2.94
CA SER A 43 -12.02 -3.18 4.09
C SER A 43 -11.45 -3.92 5.31
N ASN A 44 -10.62 -4.95 5.09
CA ASN A 44 -9.92 -5.68 6.14
C ASN A 44 -8.89 -4.83 6.87
N TYR A 45 -8.45 -3.69 6.31
CA TYR A 45 -7.41 -2.83 6.87
C TYR A 45 -7.96 -1.57 7.55
N LYS A 46 -9.27 -1.28 7.42
CA LYS A 46 -9.92 -0.06 7.94
C LYS A 46 -9.75 0.12 9.45
N ASN A 47 -9.59 -0.97 10.20
CA ASN A 47 -9.56 -0.95 11.66
C ASN A 47 -8.16 -1.10 12.26
N TYR A 48 -7.14 -1.37 11.44
CA TYR A 48 -5.83 -1.73 11.97
C TYR A 48 -4.90 -0.52 12.11
N TYR A 49 -4.88 0.40 11.14
CA TYR A 49 -3.99 1.58 11.17
C TYR A 49 -4.51 2.74 10.29
N PRO A 50 -4.14 4.01 10.58
CA PRO A 50 -4.40 5.11 9.65
C PRO A 50 -3.64 4.88 8.34
N ILE A 51 -4.36 4.88 7.21
CA ILE A 51 -3.78 4.77 5.87
C ILE A 51 -3.62 6.18 5.31
N ASP A 52 -2.42 6.53 4.85
CA ASP A 52 -2.13 7.86 4.29
C ASP A 52 -2.48 7.94 2.79
N VAL A 53 -2.28 6.84 2.06
CA VAL A 53 -2.48 6.77 0.60
C VAL A 53 -3.13 5.44 0.22
N ILE A 54 -4.12 5.52 -0.67
CA ILE A 54 -4.73 4.36 -1.32
C ILE A 54 -4.47 4.48 -2.82
N LEU A 55 -3.78 3.49 -3.39
CA LEU A 55 -3.64 3.33 -4.84
C LEU A 55 -4.59 2.21 -5.29
N VAL A 56 -5.38 2.48 -6.32
CA VAL A 56 -6.38 1.55 -6.83
C VAL A 56 -6.16 1.35 -8.31
N ASN A 57 -5.96 0.09 -8.72
CA ASN A 57 -6.07 -0.31 -10.10
C ASN A 57 -7.57 -0.31 -10.48
N PRO A 58 -8.02 0.52 -11.44
CA PRO A 58 -9.44 0.66 -11.75
C PRO A 58 -10.01 -0.44 -12.65
N VAL A 59 -9.17 -1.36 -13.16
CA VAL A 59 -9.56 -2.42 -14.10
C VAL A 59 -9.85 -3.76 -13.44
#